data_AF-A0AAN8EXF8-F1
#
_entry.id   AF-A0AAN8EXF8-F1
#
_cell.length_a   1.000
_cell.length_b   1.000
_cell.length_c   1.000
_cell.angle_alpha   90.00
_cell.angle_beta   90.00
_cell.angle_gamma   90.00
#
_symmetry.space_group_name_H-M   'P 1'
#
loop_
_entity.id
_entity.type
_entity.pdbx_description
1 polymer ?
#
loop_
_entity_poly.entity_id
_entity_poly.type
_entity_poly.pdbx_seq_one_letter_code
_entity_poly.pdbx_strand_id
1 'polypeptide(L)'
;MQTRRSELISRYDFIWKLQALDEQLEMKRRHGQNRCVLENILPSHVARHFLEDKVSSKSKDLYHELLDRDEFKCIEKIKTISTTYMAASGLAGKIEGNAHVVAVANFALQLLAKIKVINEHSFNNFDLRIGINTGPVVAGVIGLMKPHYDIWGNSVNVASRMDSSGVPGRIQVTEETKNILEKEGFEFECRGEINVKGKGLMTTYFLKSAPDQAELFI
;
A
#
# COMPACT_ATOMS: atom_id res chain seq x y z
N MET A 1 -4.19 -41.77 54.91
CA MET A 1 -4.85 -40.52 54.44
C MET A 1 -3.95 -39.64 53.55
N GLN A 2 -2.64 -39.59 53.75
CA GLN A 2 -1.70 -38.80 52.90
C GLN A 2 -1.64 -39.26 51.44
N THR A 3 -1.67 -40.57 51.16
CA THR A 3 -1.54 -41.14 49.81
C THR A 3 -2.67 -40.73 48.85
N ARG A 4 -3.89 -40.61 49.36
CA ARG A 4 -5.07 -40.22 48.56
C ARG A 4 -5.05 -38.72 48.22
N ARG A 5 -4.47 -37.90 49.12
CA ARG A 5 -4.26 -36.46 48.88
C ARG A 5 -3.13 -36.22 47.88
N SER A 6 -2.04 -36.98 47.94
CA SER A 6 -0.95 -36.87 46.96
C SER A 6 -1.39 -37.28 45.55
N GLU A 7 -2.19 -38.33 45.43
CA GLU A 7 -2.74 -38.75 44.13
C GLU A 7 -3.68 -37.70 43.51
N LEU A 8 -4.51 -37.06 44.33
CA LEU A 8 -5.37 -35.95 43.92
C LEU A 8 -4.55 -34.75 43.43
N ILE A 9 -3.52 -34.34 44.17
CA ILE A 9 -2.65 -33.22 43.78
C ILE A 9 -1.95 -33.51 42.45
N SER A 10 -1.37 -34.71 42.28
CA SER A 10 -0.71 -35.10 41.03
C SER A 10 -1.67 -35.12 39.84
N ARG A 11 -2.93 -35.54 40.04
CA ARG A 11 -3.96 -35.49 38.99
C ARG A 11 -4.34 -34.06 38.62
N TYR A 12 -4.52 -33.17 39.60
CA TYR A 12 -4.79 -31.76 39.33
C TYR A 12 -3.63 -31.08 38.61
N ASP A 13 -2.38 -31.36 39.02
CA ASP A 13 -1.18 -30.82 38.37
C ASP A 13 -1.03 -31.33 36.93
N PHE A 14 -1.35 -32.60 36.68
CA PHE A 14 -1.36 -33.16 35.33
C PHE A 14 -2.43 -32.51 34.44
N ILE A 15 -3.65 -32.32 34.96
CA ILE A 15 -4.74 -31.67 34.23
C ILE A 15 -4.39 -30.21 33.94
N TRP A 16 -3.83 -29.49 34.91
CA TRP A 16 -3.38 -28.11 34.71
C TRP A 16 -2.23 -28.01 33.72
N LYS A 17 -1.28 -28.96 33.73
CA LYS A 17 -0.23 -29.02 32.71
C LYS A 17 -0.80 -29.26 31.32
N LEU A 18 -1.76 -30.18 31.18
CA LEU A 18 -2.47 -30.41 29.92
C LEU A 18 -3.22 -29.16 29.44
N GLN A 19 -3.94 -28.50 30.34
CA GLN A 19 -4.71 -27.30 30.02
C GLN A 19 -3.79 -26.14 29.63
N ALA A 20 -2.69 -25.92 30.35
CA ALA A 20 -1.70 -24.91 29.99
C ALA A 20 -1.03 -25.19 28.64
N LEU A 21 -0.80 -26.46 28.30
CA LEU A 21 -0.20 -26.87 27.03
C LEU A 21 -1.16 -26.67 25.85
N ASP A 22 -2.44 -26.97 26.06
CA ASP A 22 -3.50 -26.70 25.09
C ASP A 22 -3.70 -25.19 24.89
N GLU A 23 -3.77 -24.41 25.97
CA GLU A 23 -3.82 -22.95 25.92
C GLU A 23 -2.60 -22.36 25.20
N GLN A 24 -1.40 -22.91 25.40
CA GLN A 24 -0.20 -22.50 24.66
C GLN A 24 -0.26 -22.86 23.17
N LEU A 25 -0.81 -24.01 22.81
CA LEU A 25 -1.00 -24.41 21.41
C LEU A 25 -2.04 -23.53 20.72
N GLU A 26 -3.14 -23.22 21.40
CA GLU A 26 -4.14 -22.27 20.92
C GLU A 26 -3.60 -20.85 20.82
N MET A 27 -2.80 -20.41 21.80
CA MET A 27 -2.13 -19.11 21.77
C MET A 27 -1.15 -19.02 20.58
N LYS A 28 -0.40 -20.09 20.30
CA LYS A 28 0.48 -20.18 19.12
C LYS A 28 -0.31 -20.18 17.81
N ARG A 29 -1.43 -20.91 17.72
CA ARG A 29 -2.33 -20.88 16.54
C ARG A 29 -2.94 -19.49 16.33
N ARG A 30 -3.46 -18.87 17.39
CA ARG A 30 -4.01 -17.51 17.36
C ARG A 30 -2.96 -16.47 16.99
N HIS A 31 -1.73 -16.59 17.50
CA HIS A 31 -0.62 -15.73 17.10
C HIS A 31 -0.21 -15.92 15.63
N GLY A 32 -0.18 -17.16 15.14
CA GLY A 32 0.09 -17.43 13.72
C GLY A 32 -0.98 -16.85 12.79
N GLN A 33 -2.26 -16.98 13.14
CA GLN A 33 -3.36 -16.39 12.39
C GLN A 33 -3.34 -14.85 12.45
N ASN A 34 -3.16 -14.25 13.63
CA ASN A 34 -3.03 -12.80 13.78
C ASN A 34 -1.82 -12.25 13.02
N ARG A 35 -0.72 -13.00 12.93
CA ARG A 35 0.47 -12.64 12.16
C ARG A 35 0.20 -12.53 10.66
N CYS A 36 -0.45 -13.55 10.08
CA CYS A 36 -0.83 -13.49 8.66
C CYS A 36 -1.81 -12.34 8.36
N VAL A 37 -2.66 -11.97 9.32
CA VAL A 37 -3.53 -10.79 9.18
C VAL A 37 -2.71 -9.50 9.19
N LEU A 38 -1.70 -9.39 10.06
CA LEU A 38 -0.81 -8.22 10.14
C LEU A 38 0.00 -8.02 8.84
N GLU A 39 0.52 -9.10 8.23
CA GLU A 39 1.25 -9.02 6.95
C GLU A 39 0.37 -8.58 5.76
N ASN A 40 -0.94 -8.84 5.82
CA ASN A 40 -1.88 -8.49 4.75
C ASN A 40 -2.48 -7.08 4.90
N ILE A 41 -2.49 -6.53 6.12
CA ILE A 41 -3.12 -5.23 6.43
C ILE A 41 -2.08 -4.11 6.60
N LEU A 42 -0.84 -4.45 6.97
CA LEU A 42 0.22 -3.48 7.26
C LEU A 42 1.29 -3.48 6.17
N PRO A 43 1.82 -2.29 5.77
CA PRO A 43 2.97 -2.22 4.88
C PRO A 43 4.18 -3.00 5.41
N SER A 44 5.03 -3.48 4.50
CA SER A 44 6.09 -4.44 4.84
C SER A 44 7.07 -3.95 5.91
N HIS A 45 7.36 -2.65 5.99
CA HIS A 45 8.25 -2.09 7.00
C HIS A 45 7.59 -1.99 8.39
N VAL A 46 6.28 -1.68 8.44
CA VAL A 46 5.48 -1.62 9.69
C VAL A 46 5.27 -3.02 10.22
N ALA A 47 4.88 -3.95 9.34
CA ALA A 47 4.73 -5.36 9.67
C ALA A 47 6.04 -5.89 10.26
N ARG A 48 7.20 -5.59 9.65
CA ARG A 48 8.51 -6.03 10.14
C ARG A 48 8.81 -5.55 11.57
N HIS A 49 8.50 -4.29 11.90
CA HIS A 49 8.70 -3.77 13.27
C HIS A 49 7.83 -4.48 14.32
N PHE A 50 6.63 -4.93 13.93
CA PHE A 50 5.72 -5.68 14.81
C PHE A 50 5.92 -7.21 14.75
N LEU A 51 6.59 -7.73 13.71
CA LEU A 51 6.70 -9.15 13.37
C LEU A 51 8.15 -9.64 13.29
N GLU A 52 9.09 -9.03 14.00
CA GLU A 52 10.45 -9.54 14.15
C GLU A 52 10.46 -10.87 14.95
N ASP A 53 9.89 -11.92 14.35
CA ASP A 53 10.39 -13.28 14.30
C ASP A 53 9.75 -14.06 13.13
N LYS A 54 10.57 -14.28 12.09
CA LYS A 54 10.43 -15.19 10.92
C LYS A 54 9.28 -14.96 9.92
N VAL A 55 9.65 -14.35 8.81
CA VAL A 55 8.88 -14.06 7.56
C VAL A 55 8.58 -15.32 6.75
N SER A 56 7.38 -15.38 6.17
CA SER A 56 7.13 -15.65 4.73
C SER A 56 5.74 -16.21 4.49
N SER A 57 4.91 -15.49 3.74
CA SER A 57 4.29 -15.99 2.49
C SER A 57 3.50 -14.87 1.79
N LYS A 58 3.83 -14.59 0.53
CA LYS A 58 3.36 -13.44 -0.27
C LYS A 58 2.18 -13.82 -1.18
N SER A 59 1.11 -13.03 -1.18
CA SER A 59 -0.07 -13.19 -2.05
C SER A 59 0.09 -12.43 -3.38
N LYS A 60 -0.38 -13.02 -4.49
CA LYS A 60 -0.28 -12.52 -5.88
C LYS A 60 -1.44 -11.57 -6.25
N ASP A 61 -1.26 -10.25 -6.14
CA ASP A 61 -2.13 -9.25 -6.81
C ASP A 61 -1.39 -8.60 -8.00
N LEU A 62 -2.13 -8.14 -9.02
CA LEU A 62 -1.63 -7.41 -10.20
C LEU A 62 -0.64 -6.28 -9.86
N TYR A 63 -0.98 -5.55 -8.79
CA TYR A 63 -0.19 -4.45 -8.23
C TYR A 63 1.00 -4.96 -7.42
N HIS A 64 0.87 -6.11 -6.76
CA HIS A 64 1.95 -6.72 -5.96
C HIS A 64 3.12 -7.18 -6.84
N GLU A 65 2.86 -7.70 -8.03
CA GLU A 65 3.93 -8.09 -8.95
C GLU A 65 4.83 -6.91 -9.36
N LEU A 66 4.25 -5.73 -9.57
CA LEU A 66 5.03 -4.53 -9.87
C LEU A 66 5.78 -4.02 -8.63
N LEU A 67 5.13 -4.02 -7.45
CA LEU A 67 5.77 -3.60 -6.19
C LEU A 67 6.93 -4.51 -5.76
N ASP A 68 7.03 -5.71 -6.33
CA ASP A 68 8.12 -6.65 -6.03
C ASP A 68 9.43 -6.30 -6.76
N ARG A 69 9.40 -5.40 -7.75
CA ARG A 69 10.61 -4.91 -8.42
C ARG A 69 11.39 -3.99 -7.49
N ASP A 70 12.71 -4.09 -7.52
CA ASP A 70 13.60 -3.31 -6.66
C ASP A 70 13.43 -1.79 -6.81
N GLU A 71 13.08 -1.33 -8.02
CA GLU A 71 12.81 0.08 -8.35
C GLU A 71 11.60 0.66 -7.58
N PHE A 72 10.63 -0.18 -7.23
CA PHE A 72 9.37 0.23 -6.59
C PHE A 72 9.30 -0.12 -5.11
N LYS A 73 10.42 -0.58 -4.53
CA LYS A 73 10.50 -0.97 -3.12
C LYS A 73 10.19 0.16 -2.13
N CYS A 74 10.33 1.41 -2.56
CA CYS A 74 9.98 2.59 -1.78
C CYS A 74 8.49 2.95 -1.82
N ILE A 75 7.68 2.25 -2.62
CA ILE A 75 6.23 2.43 -2.75
C ILE A 75 5.53 1.40 -1.89
N GLU A 76 4.52 1.86 -1.16
CA GLU A 76 3.78 1.04 -0.22
C GLU A 76 2.29 1.13 -0.46
N LYS A 77 1.67 -0.05 -0.54
CA LYS A 77 0.22 -0.19 -0.53
C LYS A 77 -0.31 0.23 0.83
N ILE A 78 -1.22 1.21 0.85
CA ILE A 78 -1.91 1.64 2.08
C ILE A 78 -3.17 0.81 2.26
N LYS A 79 -4.06 0.85 1.27
CA LYS A 79 -5.34 0.14 1.30
C LYS A 79 -5.95 0.06 -0.08
N THR A 80 -6.88 -0.87 -0.22
CA THR A 80 -7.80 -0.92 -1.36
C THR A 80 -9.18 -0.51 -0.86
N ILE A 81 -9.78 0.50 -1.47
CA ILE A 81 -11.12 0.97 -1.14
C ILE A 81 -12.01 0.71 -2.35
N SER A 82 -12.85 -0.33 -2.26
CA SER A 82 -13.69 -0.77 -3.38
C SER A 82 -12.84 -1.06 -4.62
N THR A 83 -12.90 -0.20 -5.65
CA THR A 83 -12.14 -0.31 -6.89
C THR A 83 -10.88 0.57 -6.93
N THR A 84 -10.65 1.37 -5.89
CA THR A 84 -9.51 2.29 -5.83
C THR A 84 -8.35 1.65 -5.06
N TYR A 85 -7.19 1.60 -5.71
CA TYR A 85 -5.93 1.19 -5.11
C TYR A 85 -5.17 2.42 -4.59
N MET A 86 -4.86 2.45 -3.30
CA MET A 86 -4.13 3.55 -2.67
C MET A 86 -2.71 3.10 -2.30
N ALA A 87 -1.73 3.81 -2.84
CA ALA A 87 -0.32 3.63 -2.51
C ALA A 87 0.34 4.99 -2.25
N ALA A 88 1.42 4.97 -1.48
CA ALA A 88 2.23 6.13 -1.16
C ALA A 88 3.71 5.74 -1.12
N SER A 89 4.60 6.72 -1.34
CA SER A 89 6.04 6.55 -1.22
C SER A 89 6.62 7.54 -0.22
N GLY A 90 7.85 7.29 0.23
CA GLY A 90 8.51 8.17 1.19
C GLY A 90 7.91 8.11 2.60
N LEU A 91 7.33 6.96 2.99
CA LEU A 91 6.79 6.75 4.34
C LEU A 91 7.80 6.14 5.32
N ALA A 92 8.81 5.44 4.80
CA ALA A 92 9.80 4.73 5.61
C ALA A 92 11.22 4.84 5.03
N GLY A 93 12.22 4.86 5.92
CA GLY A 93 13.64 4.91 5.56
C GLY A 93 14.17 6.33 5.30
N LYS A 94 15.46 6.41 4.95
CA LYS A 94 16.06 7.67 4.50
C LYS A 94 15.59 7.96 3.08
N ILE A 95 14.91 9.07 2.91
CA ILE A 95 14.43 9.55 1.61
C ILE A 95 15.51 10.46 1.04
N GLU A 96 16.25 9.99 0.04
CA GLU A 96 17.21 10.81 -0.67
C GLU A 96 16.51 11.55 -1.82
N GLY A 97 16.33 12.86 -1.65
CA GLY A 97 15.76 13.73 -2.68
C GLY A 97 14.36 13.31 -3.17
N ASN A 98 14.14 13.50 -4.47
CA ASN A 98 12.84 13.28 -5.13
C ASN A 98 12.68 11.87 -5.74
N ALA A 99 13.62 10.95 -5.47
CA ALA A 99 13.60 9.61 -6.05
C ALA A 99 12.29 8.85 -5.77
N HIS A 100 11.71 9.03 -4.58
CA HIS A 100 10.42 8.44 -4.22
C HIS A 100 9.24 8.97 -5.04
N VAL A 101 9.29 10.23 -5.49
CA VAL A 101 8.26 10.84 -6.36
C VAL A 101 8.39 10.30 -7.77
N VAL A 102 9.62 10.20 -8.28
CA VAL A 102 9.95 9.61 -9.59
C VAL A 102 9.49 8.15 -9.65
N ALA A 103 9.76 7.36 -8.60
CA ALA A 103 9.31 5.97 -8.52
C ALA A 103 7.79 5.85 -8.66
N VAL A 104 7.01 6.72 -8.00
CA VAL A 104 5.53 6.72 -8.10
C VAL A 104 5.05 7.10 -9.49
N ALA A 105 5.68 8.07 -10.15
CA ALA A 105 5.35 8.44 -11.53
C ALA A 105 5.61 7.28 -12.50
N ASN A 106 6.77 6.64 -12.40
CA ASN A 106 7.12 5.47 -13.20
C ASN A 106 6.18 4.28 -12.93
N PHE A 107 5.84 4.03 -11.66
CA PHE A 107 4.89 2.99 -11.28
C PHE A 107 3.50 3.24 -11.91
N ALA A 108 3.02 4.49 -11.87
CA ALA A 108 1.76 4.87 -12.50
C ALA A 108 1.77 4.68 -14.02
N LEU A 109 2.87 5.02 -14.69
CA LEU A 109 3.05 4.78 -16.13
C LEU A 109 3.03 3.28 -16.46
N GLN A 110 3.75 2.46 -15.69
CA GLN A 110 3.76 1.00 -15.87
C GLN A 110 2.38 0.38 -15.62
N LEU A 111 1.60 0.91 -14.67
CA LEU A 111 0.23 0.46 -14.43
C LEU A 111 -0.68 0.74 -15.63
N LEU A 112 -0.59 1.93 -16.23
CA LEU A 112 -1.36 2.25 -17.43
C LEU A 112 -0.96 1.34 -18.61
N ALA A 113 0.33 1.08 -18.80
CA ALA A 113 0.80 0.16 -19.84
C ALA A 113 0.29 -1.27 -19.61
N LYS A 114 0.38 -1.78 -18.37
CA LYS A 114 -0.07 -3.14 -18.02
C LYS A 114 -1.57 -3.33 -18.25
N ILE A 115 -2.39 -2.32 -17.97
CA ILE A 115 -3.84 -2.40 -18.23
C ILE A 115 -4.16 -2.45 -19.72
N LYS A 116 -3.40 -1.76 -20.58
CA LYS A 116 -3.57 -1.89 -22.03
C LYS A 116 -3.36 -3.34 -22.49
N VAL A 117 -2.26 -3.97 -22.05
CA VAL A 117 -1.97 -5.38 -22.35
C VAL A 117 -3.08 -6.31 -21.84
N ILE A 118 -3.62 -6.03 -20.64
CA ILE A 118 -4.75 -6.81 -20.11
C ILE A 118 -6.00 -6.63 -20.96
N ASN A 119 -6.30 -5.42 -21.42
CA ASN A 119 -7.46 -5.15 -22.27
C ASN A 119 -7.32 -5.80 -23.66
N GLU A 120 -6.10 -5.90 -24.20
CA GLU A 120 -5.84 -6.62 -25.46
C GLU A 120 -6.09 -8.13 -25.34
N HIS A 121 -5.76 -8.71 -24.19
CA HIS A 121 -5.86 -10.16 -23.97
C HIS A 121 -7.13 -10.58 -23.20
N SER A 122 -8.00 -9.63 -22.85
CA SER A 122 -9.25 -9.91 -22.15
C SER A 122 -10.46 -9.43 -22.95
N PHE A 123 -11.59 -10.10 -22.77
CA PHE A 123 -12.86 -9.69 -23.37
C PHE A 123 -13.50 -8.48 -22.64
N ASN A 124 -12.74 -7.79 -21.79
CA ASN A 124 -13.19 -6.68 -20.96
C ASN A 124 -12.36 -5.43 -21.27
N ASN A 125 -12.98 -4.26 -21.15
CA ASN A 125 -12.28 -2.98 -21.22
C ASN A 125 -12.17 -2.37 -19.83
N PHE A 126 -10.98 -2.48 -19.22
CA PHE A 126 -10.68 -1.85 -17.94
C PHE A 126 -10.10 -0.46 -18.16
N ASP A 127 -10.73 0.54 -17.57
CA ASP A 127 -10.27 1.91 -17.61
C ASP A 127 -9.64 2.29 -16.27
N LEU A 128 -8.37 2.68 -16.29
CA LEU A 128 -7.66 3.19 -15.12
C LEU A 128 -7.47 4.69 -15.21
N ARG A 129 -7.85 5.38 -14.15
CA ARG A 129 -7.49 6.77 -13.87
C ARG A 129 -6.56 6.79 -12.66
N ILE A 130 -5.60 7.71 -12.66
CA ILE A 130 -4.62 7.81 -11.56
C ILE A 130 -4.50 9.28 -11.16
N GLY A 131 -4.56 9.55 -9.86
CA GLY A 131 -4.27 10.86 -9.28
C GLY A 131 -3.02 10.81 -8.40
N ILE A 132 -2.08 11.73 -8.61
CA ILE A 132 -0.84 11.82 -7.84
C ILE A 132 -0.74 13.23 -7.22
N ASN A 133 -0.29 13.27 -5.97
CA ASN A 133 0.08 14.50 -5.30
C ASN A 133 1.27 14.25 -4.36
N THR A 134 2.09 15.27 -4.16
CA THR A 134 3.22 15.27 -3.23
C THR A 134 2.90 16.22 -2.08
N GLY A 135 3.28 15.84 -0.86
CA GLY A 135 3.12 16.71 0.30
C GLY A 135 3.24 15.97 1.63
N PRO A 136 3.23 16.71 2.75
CA PRO A 136 3.35 16.12 4.07
C PRO A 136 2.13 15.26 4.41
N VAL A 137 2.38 14.14 5.09
CA VAL A 137 1.35 13.21 5.58
C VAL A 137 1.70 12.74 6.98
N VAL A 138 0.67 12.35 7.72
CA VAL A 138 0.79 11.70 9.03
C VAL A 138 0.42 10.25 8.84
N ALA A 139 1.35 9.34 9.16
CA ALA A 139 1.12 7.91 9.16
C ALA A 139 0.90 7.39 10.57
N GLY A 140 0.06 6.37 10.74
CA GLY A 140 -0.18 5.78 12.05
C GLY A 140 -1.02 4.51 12.00
N VAL A 141 -1.07 3.81 13.13
CA VAL A 141 -1.89 2.61 13.32
C VAL A 141 -3.12 2.97 14.16
N ILE A 142 -4.31 2.65 13.67
CA ILE A 142 -5.58 2.85 14.38
C ILE A 142 -6.17 1.50 14.78
N GLY A 143 -6.76 1.44 15.97
CA GLY A 143 -7.57 0.32 16.44
C GLY A 143 -6.80 -0.65 17.34
N LEU A 144 -7.39 -0.98 18.49
CA LEU A 144 -6.77 -1.88 19.47
C LEU A 144 -6.97 -3.37 19.12
N MET A 145 -8.16 -3.73 18.62
CA MET A 145 -8.52 -5.13 18.31
C MET A 145 -8.31 -5.50 16.85
N LYS A 146 -8.40 -4.51 15.95
CA LYS A 146 -8.15 -4.66 14.50
C LYS A 146 -7.24 -3.51 14.07
N PRO A 147 -5.94 -3.59 14.39
CA PRO A 147 -5.00 -2.54 14.04
C PRO A 147 -4.93 -2.38 12.51
N HIS A 148 -5.08 -1.15 12.05
CA HIS A 148 -5.01 -0.77 10.64
C HIS A 148 -4.03 0.39 10.48
N TYR A 149 -3.00 0.18 9.66
CA TYR A 149 -2.10 1.26 9.27
C TYR A 149 -2.76 2.09 8.17
N ASP A 150 -2.69 3.41 8.33
CA ASP A 150 -3.26 4.34 7.37
C ASP A 150 -2.53 5.69 7.41
N ILE A 151 -2.78 6.53 6.42
CA ILE A 151 -2.19 7.86 6.28
C ILE A 151 -3.27 8.94 6.19
N TRP A 152 -3.02 10.06 6.86
CA TRP A 152 -3.90 11.23 6.89
C TRP A 152 -3.14 12.50 6.54
N GLY A 153 -3.88 13.49 6.07
CA GLY A 153 -3.36 14.82 5.80
C GLY A 153 -4.06 15.48 4.64
N ASN A 154 -3.88 16.79 4.52
CA ASN A 154 -4.42 17.54 3.39
C ASN A 154 -3.88 17.00 2.04
N SER A 155 -2.63 16.56 2.00
CA SER A 155 -1.98 16.00 0.80
C SER A 155 -2.68 14.76 0.26
N VAL A 156 -3.19 13.90 1.17
CA VAL A 156 -3.97 12.70 0.82
C VAL A 156 -5.33 13.08 0.23
N ASN A 157 -5.98 14.08 0.82
CA ASN A 157 -7.26 14.59 0.31
C ASN A 157 -7.10 15.18 -1.09
N VAL A 158 -6.03 15.95 -1.33
CA VAL A 158 -5.74 16.50 -2.66
C VAL A 158 -5.46 15.39 -3.67
N ALA A 159 -4.68 14.37 -3.32
CA ALA A 159 -4.45 13.19 -4.17
C ALA A 159 -5.77 12.49 -4.55
N SER A 160 -6.66 12.29 -3.57
CA SER A 160 -7.99 11.72 -3.82
C SER A 160 -8.84 12.59 -4.77
N ARG A 161 -8.68 13.93 -4.73
CA ARG A 161 -9.32 14.82 -5.71
C ARG A 161 -8.69 14.72 -7.09
N MET A 162 -7.38 14.53 -7.20
CA MET A 162 -6.74 14.27 -8.50
C MET A 162 -7.24 12.97 -9.13
N ASP A 163 -7.50 11.93 -8.34
CA ASP A 163 -8.11 10.69 -8.84
C ASP A 163 -9.58 10.91 -9.23
N SER A 164 -10.40 11.41 -8.31
CA SER A 164 -11.85 11.53 -8.54
C SER A 164 -12.24 12.52 -9.66
N SER A 165 -11.42 13.53 -9.92
CA SER A 165 -11.58 14.45 -11.06
C SER A 165 -10.82 14.01 -12.31
N GLY A 166 -10.03 12.93 -12.21
CA GLY A 166 -9.18 12.39 -13.28
C GLY A 166 -9.98 11.91 -14.49
N VAL A 167 -9.30 11.88 -15.64
CA VAL A 167 -9.83 11.31 -16.88
C VAL A 167 -9.31 9.87 -17.03
N PRO A 168 -10.15 8.90 -17.41
CA PRO A 168 -9.70 7.55 -17.75
C PRO A 168 -8.51 7.52 -18.73
N GLY A 169 -7.57 6.61 -18.50
CA GLY A 169 -6.35 6.45 -19.32
C GLY A 169 -5.32 7.56 -19.15
N ARG A 170 -5.50 8.46 -18.18
CA ARG A 170 -4.59 9.57 -17.87
C ARG A 170 -4.15 9.55 -16.42
N ILE A 171 -2.95 10.07 -16.18
CA ILE A 171 -2.40 10.33 -14.86
C ILE A 171 -2.50 11.84 -14.61
N GLN A 172 -3.27 12.23 -13.61
CA GLN A 172 -3.42 13.63 -13.21
C GLN A 172 -2.54 13.96 -12.01
N VAL A 173 -1.87 15.10 -12.08
CA VAL A 173 -0.97 15.60 -11.03
C VAL A 173 -1.28 17.05 -10.66
N THR A 174 -0.89 17.44 -9.45
CA THR A 174 -0.89 18.85 -9.02
C THR A 174 0.30 19.60 -9.62
N GLU A 175 0.22 20.93 -9.65
CA GLU A 175 1.32 21.80 -10.08
C GLU A 175 2.61 21.55 -9.29
N GLU A 176 2.52 21.35 -7.98
CA GLU A 176 3.65 21.06 -7.09
C GLU A 176 4.38 19.78 -7.52
N THR A 177 3.64 18.69 -7.74
CA THR A 177 4.19 17.41 -8.22
C THR A 177 4.77 17.54 -9.63
N LYS A 178 4.11 18.28 -10.52
CA LYS A 178 4.61 18.58 -11.87
C LYS A 178 5.97 19.28 -11.81
N ASN A 179 6.11 20.31 -10.99
CA ASN A 179 7.35 21.10 -10.88
C ASN A 179 8.54 20.28 -10.35
N ILE A 180 8.27 19.23 -9.56
CA ILE A 180 9.30 18.28 -9.11
C ILE A 180 9.69 17.35 -10.26
N LEU A 181 8.71 16.71 -10.90
CA LEU A 181 8.95 15.72 -11.94
C LEU A 181 9.49 16.31 -13.25
N GLU A 182 9.15 17.54 -13.58
CA GLU A 182 9.68 18.22 -14.77
C GLU A 182 11.20 18.40 -14.69
N LYS A 183 11.75 18.61 -13.49
CA LYS A 183 13.20 18.68 -13.26
C LYS A 183 13.90 17.33 -13.44
N GLU A 184 13.15 16.24 -13.30
CA GLU A 184 13.61 14.86 -13.47
C GLU A 184 13.38 14.36 -14.92
N GLY A 185 12.92 15.23 -15.83
CA GLY A 185 12.77 14.94 -17.26
C GLY A 185 11.39 14.43 -17.70
N PHE A 186 10.37 14.51 -16.85
CA PHE A 186 9.00 14.13 -17.23
C PHE A 186 8.28 15.26 -17.99
N GLU A 187 7.49 14.89 -18.98
CA GLU A 187 6.66 15.83 -19.75
C GLU A 187 5.21 15.86 -19.29
N PHE A 188 4.60 17.04 -19.39
CA PHE A 188 3.22 17.27 -18.95
C PHE A 188 2.40 18.02 -19.99
N GLU A 189 1.09 17.82 -19.92
CA GLU A 189 0.08 18.60 -20.64
C GLU A 189 -0.76 19.38 -19.62
N CYS A 190 -0.98 20.67 -19.86
CA CYS A 190 -1.83 21.47 -18.99
C CYS A 190 -3.29 21.03 -19.17
N ARG A 191 -3.92 20.56 -18.09
CA ARG A 191 -5.36 20.24 -18.07
C ARG A 191 -6.20 21.51 -17.92
N GLY A 192 -5.67 22.48 -17.18
CA GLY A 192 -6.38 23.68 -16.75
C GLY A 192 -6.80 23.63 -15.29
N GLU A 193 -7.64 24.57 -14.90
CA GLU A 193 -8.10 24.75 -13.52
C GLU A 193 -9.24 23.79 -13.17
N ILE A 194 -9.17 23.19 -11.98
CA ILE A 194 -10.26 22.43 -11.39
C ILE A 194 -10.58 22.97 -10.00
N ASN A 195 -11.86 22.90 -9.62
CA ASN A 195 -12.27 23.29 -8.29
C ASN A 195 -12.03 22.14 -7.29
N VAL A 196 -11.11 22.37 -6.34
CA VAL A 196 -10.75 21.41 -5.30
C VAL A 196 -11.37 21.87 -3.99
N LYS A 197 -12.26 21.05 -3.42
CA LYS A 197 -12.95 21.35 -2.16
C LYS A 197 -11.94 21.69 -1.05
N GLY A 198 -12.04 22.89 -0.48
CA GLY A 198 -11.16 23.37 0.59
C GLY A 198 -9.85 24.01 0.13
N LYS A 199 -9.54 23.98 -1.18
CA LYS A 199 -8.38 24.66 -1.79
C LYS A 199 -8.76 25.73 -2.80
N GLY A 200 -9.96 25.66 -3.38
CA GLY A 200 -10.42 26.56 -4.43
C GLY A 200 -9.98 26.07 -5.80
N LEU A 201 -9.77 26.99 -6.74
CA LEU A 201 -9.27 26.69 -8.07
C LEU A 201 -7.79 26.27 -7.98
N MET A 202 -7.48 25.13 -8.59
CA MET A 202 -6.13 24.61 -8.69
C MET A 202 -5.83 24.26 -10.14
N THR A 203 -4.71 24.74 -10.66
CA THR A 203 -4.19 24.32 -11.96
C THR A 203 -3.66 22.89 -11.85
N THR A 204 -4.04 22.05 -12.82
CA THR A 204 -3.66 20.64 -12.85
C THR A 204 -3.09 20.25 -14.20
N TYR A 205 -2.36 19.15 -14.19
CA TYR A 205 -1.60 18.67 -15.35
C TYR A 205 -1.82 17.18 -15.54
N PHE A 206 -1.74 16.74 -16.80
CA PHE A 206 -1.64 15.34 -17.14
C PHE A 206 -0.18 14.97 -17.40
N LEU A 207 0.28 13.90 -16.78
CA LEU A 207 1.58 13.31 -17.11
C LEU A 207 1.49 12.62 -18.47
N LYS A 208 2.40 12.98 -19.39
CA LYS A 208 2.48 12.31 -20.69
C LYS A 208 3.16 10.95 -20.54
N SER A 209 2.53 9.93 -21.11
CA SER A 209 3.22 8.66 -21.34
C SER A 209 4.12 8.87 -22.55
N ALA A 210 5.42 8.63 -22.42
CA ALA A 210 6.30 8.58 -23.59
C ALA A 210 5.75 7.54 -24.58
N PRO A 211 5.64 7.86 -25.89
CA PRO A 211 5.14 6.93 -26.88
C PRO A 211 6.02 5.67 -27.03
N ASP A 212 7.30 5.73 -26.62
CA ASP A 212 8.33 4.71 -26.89
C ASP A 212 8.59 3.70 -25.77
N GLN A 213 7.99 3.87 -24.58
CA GLN A 213 8.23 2.93 -23.46
C GLN A 213 7.24 1.76 -23.39
N ALA A 214 6.29 1.69 -24.34
CA ALA A 214 5.40 0.54 -24.47
C ALA A 214 6.11 -0.70 -25.05
N GLU A 215 7.18 -0.52 -25.84
CA GLU A 215 7.88 -1.62 -26.52
C GLU A 215 9.07 -2.19 -25.72
N LEU A 216 9.55 -1.48 -24.69
CA LEU A 216 10.74 -1.87 -23.91
C LEU A 216 10.47 -2.87 -22.78
N PHE A 217 9.21 -3.25 -22.56
CA PHE A 217 8.82 -4.11 -21.43
C PHE A 217 7.85 -5.24 -21.79
N ILE A 218 7.77 -5.60 -23.08
CA ILE A 218 7.17 -6.86 -23.54
C ILE A 218 8.26 -7.93 -23.62
#